data_AF-A0A7Y6NH09-F1
#
_entry.id   AF-A0A7Y6NH09-F1
#
_cell.length_a   1.000
_cell.length_b   1.000
_cell.length_c   1.000
_cell.angle_alpha   90.00
_cell.angle_beta   90.00
_cell.angle_gamma   90.00
#
_symmetry.space_group_name_H-M   'P 1'
#
loop_
_entity.id
_entity.type
_entity.pdbx_description
1 polymer ?
#
loop_
_entity_poly.entity_id
_entity_poly.type
_entity_poly.pdbx_seq_one_letter_code
_entity_poly.pdbx_strand_id
1 'polypeptide(L)' 'MEPVEISIGRPGNSLDDHAVVRIVIRIDMGKTITVEMNAIEFALVLTGASDRPATMRTRNLELKKVTK' A
#
# COMPACT_ATOMS: atom_id res chain seq x y z
N MET A 1 4.39 22.23 -8.15
CA MET A 1 4.68 20.79 -7.93
C MET A 1 3.34 20.14 -7.65
N GLU A 2 2.92 19.18 -8.44
CA GLU A 2 1.67 18.46 -8.16
C GLU A 2 1.81 17.68 -6.84
N PRO A 3 0.76 17.62 -6.02
CA PRO A 3 0.81 16.89 -4.77
C PRO A 3 0.95 15.39 -5.03
N VAL A 4 1.72 14.69 -4.19
CA VAL A 4 1.70 13.23 -4.13
C VAL A 4 0.30 12.80 -3.69
N GLU A 5 -0.31 11.90 -4.45
CA GLU A 5 -1.65 11.39 -4.15
C GLU A 5 -1.56 10.02 -3.48
N ILE A 6 -2.37 9.80 -2.44
CA ILE A 6 -2.51 8.51 -1.78
C ILE A 6 -3.97 8.07 -1.88
N SER A 7 -4.20 6.87 -2.39
CA SER A 7 -5.51 6.21 -2.37
C SER A 7 -5.45 4.91 -1.60
N ILE A 8 -6.43 4.68 -0.73
CA ILE A 8 -6.59 3.44 0.05
C ILE A 8 -7.93 2.84 -0.33
N GLY A 9 -7.96 1.56 -0.69
CA GLY A 9 -9.18 0.89 -1.08
C GLY A 9 -9.07 -0.63 -1.02
N ARG A 10 -10.19 -1.31 -1.25
CA ARG A 10 -10.25 -2.76 -1.42
C ARG A 10 -10.37 -3.08 -2.91
N PRO A 11 -9.49 -3.90 -3.50
CA PRO A 11 -9.62 -4.29 -4.89
C PRO A 11 -10.68 -5.39 -5.02
N GLY A 12 -11.76 -5.09 -5.74
CA GLY A 12 -12.85 -6.03 -6.00
C GLY A 12 -14.01 -5.96 -5.00
N ASN A 13 -15.14 -6.55 -5.38
CA ASN A 13 -16.38 -6.58 -4.59
C ASN A 13 -16.52 -7.85 -3.72
N SER A 14 -15.47 -8.68 -3.58
CA SER A 14 -15.60 -9.92 -2.80
C SER A 14 -15.49 -9.63 -1.30
N LEU A 15 -16.48 -10.11 -0.56
CA LEU A 15 -16.55 -10.11 0.90
C LEU A 15 -15.72 -11.24 1.53
N ASP A 16 -14.76 -11.82 0.79
CA ASP A 16 -13.98 -12.99 1.22
C ASP A 16 -12.92 -12.64 2.27
N ASP A 17 -12.58 -13.62 3.10
CA ASP A 17 -11.51 -13.56 4.12
C ASP A 17 -10.10 -13.35 3.54
N HIS A 18 -9.96 -13.51 2.21
CA HIS A 18 -8.76 -13.15 1.45
C HIS A 18 -8.76 -11.69 0.97
N ALA A 19 -9.71 -10.87 1.43
CA ALA A 19 -9.76 -9.46 1.12
C ALA A 19 -8.44 -8.77 1.48
N VAL A 20 -7.87 -8.07 0.51
CA VAL A 20 -6.68 -7.24 0.70
C VAL A 20 -7.07 -5.78 0.76
N VAL A 21 -6.32 -5.00 1.51
CA VAL A 21 -6.32 -3.54 1.45
C VAL A 21 -5.16 -3.13 0.55
N ARG A 22 -5.45 -2.30 -0.44
CA ARG A 22 -4.49 -1.74 -1.38
C ARG A 22 -4.30 -0.26 -1.09
N ILE A 23 -3.05 0.12 -0.89
CA ILE A 23 -2.61 1.50 -0.76
C ILE A 23 -1.80 1.82 -2.03
N VAL A 24 -2.20 2.86 -2.75
CA VAL A 24 -1.51 3.31 -3.96
C VAL A 24 -1.02 4.73 -3.73
N ILE A 25 0.29 4.93 -3.88
CA ILE A 25 0.96 6.24 -3.80
C ILE A 25 1.37 6.62 -5.22
N ARG A 26 0.78 7.70 -5.76
CA ARG A 26 1.10 8.25 -7.08
C ARG A 26 2.03 9.43 -6.89
N ILE A 27 3.25 9.29 -7.40
CA ILE A 27 4.32 10.29 -7.23
C ILE A 27 4.35 11.24 -8.44
N ASP A 28 4.13 10.70 -9.63
CA ASP A 28 4.19 11.40 -10.92
C ASP A 28 3.47 10.53 -11.97
N MET A 29 3.25 11.05 -13.18
CA MET A 29 2.66 10.28 -14.28
C MET A 29 3.42 8.98 -14.52
N GLY A 30 2.71 7.85 -14.34
CA GLY A 30 3.27 6.52 -14.54
C GLY A 30 4.24 6.05 -13.44
N LYS A 31 4.49 6.83 -12.39
CA LYS A 31 5.34 6.46 -11.23
C LYS A 31 4.48 6.19 -10.00
N THR A 32 4.39 4.92 -9.61
CA THR A 32 3.49 4.50 -8.53
C THR A 32 4.13 3.48 -7.60
N ILE A 33 3.82 3.58 -6.31
CA ILE A 33 4.08 2.53 -5.32
C ILE A 33 2.72 1.92 -4.94
N THR A 34 2.61 0.60 -5.03
CA THR A 34 1.43 -0.14 -4.60
C THR A 34 1.82 -1.03 -3.43
N VAL A 35 1.13 -0.87 -2.31
CA VAL A 35 1.27 -1.71 -1.11
C VAL A 35 -0.02 -2.47 -0.91
N GLU A 36 0.09 -3.78 -0.69
CA GLU A 36 -1.03 -4.67 -0.41
C GLU A 36 -0.82 -5.38 0.93
N MET A 37 -1.85 -5.39 1.75
CA MET A 37 -1.88 -6.05 3.05
C MET A 37 -3.20 -6.81 3.19
N ASN A 38 -3.21 -7.93 3.90
CA ASN A 38 -4.47 -8.59 4.25
C ASN A 38 -5.37 -7.65 5.09
N ALA A 39 -6.68 -7.69 4.91
CA ALA A 39 -7.62 -6.81 5.61
C ALA A 39 -7.59 -6.98 7.15
N ILE A 40 -7.36 -8.20 7.65
CA ILE A 40 -7.19 -8.49 9.08
C ILE A 40 -5.93 -7.83 9.60
N GLU A 41 -4.80 -8.01 8.91
CA GLU A 41 -3.53 -7.36 9.27
C GLU A 41 -3.66 -5.83 9.27
N PHE A 42 -4.37 -5.27 8.29
CA PHE A 42 -4.63 -3.83 8.23
C PHE A 42 -5.48 -3.36 9.42
N ALA A 43 -6.51 -4.10 9.79
CA ALA A 43 -7.33 -3.79 10.97
C ALA A 43 -6.49 -3.83 12.26
N LEU A 44 -5.57 -4.80 12.39
CA LEU A 44 -4.65 -4.88 13.53
C LEU A 44 -3.70 -3.69 13.59
N VAL A 45 -3.17 -3.23 12.45
CA VAL A 45 -2.32 -2.03 12.40
C VAL A 45 -3.08 -0.79 12.86
N LEU A 46 -4.34 -0.64 12.43
CA LEU A 46 -5.19 0.48 12.85
C LEU A 46 -5.48 0.49 14.36
N THR A 47 -5.51 -0.67 15.01
CA THR A 47 -5.74 -0.78 16.46
C THR A 47 -4.47 -0.71 17.30
N GLY A 48 -3.32 -0.42 16.68
CA GLY A 48 -2.06 -0.18 17.38
C GLY A 48 -1.10 -1.37 17.42
N ALA A 49 -1.38 -2.46 16.69
CA ALA A 49 -0.36 -3.48 16.47
C ALA A 49 0.72 -2.92 15.51
N SER A 50 1.96 -2.83 15.98
CA SER A 50 3.09 -2.41 15.15
C SER A 50 3.58 -3.56 14.27
N ASP A 51 4.06 -3.21 13.07
CA ASP A 51 4.85 -4.08 12.18
C ASP A 51 4.13 -5.34 11.65
N ARG A 52 3.20 -5.13 10.71
CA ARG A 52 2.50 -6.22 10.01
C ARG A 52 3.00 -6.40 8.58
N PRO A 53 3.03 -7.65 8.05
CA PRO A 53 3.55 -7.92 6.73
C PRO A 53 2.70 -7.25 5.64
N ALA A 54 3.37 -6.65 4.67
CA ALA A 54 2.76 -6.09 3.46
C ALA A 54 3.63 -6.42 2.24
N THR A 55 2.98 -6.58 1.09
CA THR A 55 3.66 -6.73 -0.19
C THR A 55 3.74 -5.39 -0.89
N MET A 56 4.93 -4.98 -1.32
CA MET A 56 5.13 -3.74 -2.07
C MET A 56 5.54 -4.03 -3.51
N ARG A 57 4.98 -3.28 -4.45
CA ARG A 57 5.34 -3.26 -5.87
C ARG A 57 5.55 -1.83 -6.33
N THR A 58 6.49 -1.63 -7.24
CA THR A 58 6.76 -0.32 -7.84
C THR A 58 6.53 -0.35 -9.34
N ARG A 59 6.19 0.82 -9.91
CA ARG A 59 6.13 1.05 -11.35
C ARG A 59 6.97 2.28 -11.68
N ASN A 60 7.94 2.12 -12.59
CA ASN A 60 8.83 3.19 -13.04
C ASN A 60 9.55 3.93 -11.89
N LEU A 61 9.90 3.18 -10.84
CA LEU A 61 10.59 3.69 -9.65
C LEU A 61 11.63 2.68 -9.21
N GLU A 62 12.83 3.17 -8.89
CA GLU A 62 13.89 2.42 -8.22
C GLU A 62 13.92 2.79 -6.74
N LEU A 63 14.03 1.79 -5.88
CA LEU A 63 14.18 1.99 -4.44
C LEU A 63 15.66 1.90 -4.09
N LYS A 64 16.16 2.92 -3.38
CA LYS A 64 17.51 2.92 -2.82
C LYS A 64 17.40 2.88 -1.32
N LYS A 65 18.10 1.93 -0.70
CA LYS A 65 18.27 1.91 0.75
C LYS A 65 19.11 3.12 1.13
N VAL A 66 18.53 4.02 1.92
CA VAL A 66 19.27 5.12 2.56
C VAL A 66 19.65 4.63 3.95
N THR A 67 20.91 4.25 4.13
CA THR A 67 21.47 4.05 5.47
C THR A 67 21.84 5.42 6.00
N LYS A 68 21.16 5.86 7.07
CA LYS A 68 21.56 7.05 7.84
C LYS A 68 22.60 6.66 8.88
#